data_AF-A0A962WCH4-F1
#
_entry.id   AF-A0A962WCH4-F1
#
_cell.length_a   1.000
_cell.length_b   1.000
_cell.length_c   1.000
_cell.angle_alpha   90.00
_cell.angle_beta   90.00
_cell.angle_gamma   90.00
#
_symmetry.space_group_name_H-M   'P 1'
#
loop_
_entity.id
_entity.type
_entity.pdbx_description
1 polymer ?
#
loop_
_entity_poly.entity_id
_entity_poly.type
_entity_poly.pdbx_seq_one_letter_code
_entity_poly.pdbx_strand_id
1 'polypeptide(L)'
;FQNYFRMYTKLSGMTGTADTEAFEFQQIYGLEVIVIPTNKPMIRDDQGDLVFLTEEEKYAAIIEDIVDCVGRKQPVLVGTASIESSELVSRLLDKKKIKHEVLNAKQHAREAEIVAQAGRPGAVTIATNMAGRGTDIVLGGGLQSELAALGEGADDAAKASVKADWSQRHEQVLNAGGLRVIGTERNESRRIDNQLRGRSGRQGDAGSTRFYLSLQDNLMRIFASDRVSAIMQKLGMEQGEAIEHPWVTKAIENAQRKVEAHNFDIRKHLLEFDDVSNDQRKVIYQQRDELMATDDVSETIEAIRHDVVADIVAQYIPPGSIDEQWDVPGAEKALEEAFGQPFPLGQWLEQDHELHEETLLERIIDEMKAQYAAKEAQAGPEQMRHFEKSVLLQVLDHLWKEHLAAMDYLRQSINLRAYAQKNPKQEYKRESFEMFQGLLERIKTDVIGVIAKVQIRSNEEIEEIERQRRAFQPMTFEHARAEGMAAAEANAGAEFGAGDSEPQGEAPETFVREERKVGRNEPCPCGSGKKYKHCHGKLS
;
A
#
# COMPACT_ATOMS: atom_id res chain seq x y z
N PHE A 1 0.23 5.57 4.69
CA PHE A 1 0.61 5.57 6.13
C PHE A 1 1.24 6.87 6.62
N GLN A 2 2.24 7.46 5.93
CA GLN A 2 2.94 8.65 6.45
C GLN A 2 1.99 9.81 6.78
N ASN A 3 1.17 10.23 5.80
CA ASN A 3 0.17 11.28 6.00
C ASN A 3 -0.91 10.92 7.02
N TYR A 4 -1.16 9.64 7.28
CA TYR A 4 -2.10 9.19 8.30
C TYR A 4 -1.55 9.43 9.72
N PHE A 5 -0.30 9.04 9.97
CA PHE A 5 0.33 9.27 11.27
C PHE A 5 0.51 10.76 11.60
N ARG A 6 0.68 11.61 10.58
CA ARG A 6 0.75 13.07 10.73
C ARG A 6 -0.57 13.71 11.21
N MET A 7 -1.69 12.99 11.16
CA MET A 7 -2.98 13.50 11.67
C MET A 7 -3.11 13.38 13.20
N TYR A 8 -2.27 12.55 13.84
CA TYR A 8 -2.33 12.39 15.29
C TYR A 8 -1.78 13.63 15.98
N THR A 9 -2.51 14.13 16.99
CA THR A 9 -2.06 15.25 17.84
C THR A 9 -0.75 14.91 18.58
N LYS A 10 -0.55 13.65 18.93
CA LYS A 10 0.66 13.14 19.56
C LYS A 10 1.14 11.92 18.80
N LEU A 11 2.38 11.96 18.34
CA LEU A 11 3.04 10.86 17.66
C LEU A 11 4.34 10.52 18.41
N SER A 12 4.54 9.24 18.68
CA SER A 12 5.78 8.73 19.27
C SER A 12 6.00 7.30 18.79
N GLY A 13 7.24 6.82 18.88
CA GLY A 13 7.59 5.47 18.44
C GLY A 13 8.87 5.00 19.12
N MET A 14 9.10 3.68 19.07
CA MET A 14 10.29 3.06 19.63
C MET A 14 10.91 2.09 18.62
N THR A 15 12.22 2.13 18.51
CA THR A 15 12.99 1.17 17.71
C THR A 15 14.45 1.16 18.17
N GLY A 16 15.11 0.01 18.05
CA GLY A 16 16.51 -0.16 18.50
C GLY A 16 17.56 0.43 17.55
N THR A 17 17.16 0.94 16.38
CA THR A 17 18.06 1.37 15.31
C THR A 17 17.58 2.65 14.62
N ALA A 18 16.96 3.59 15.35
CA ALA A 18 16.44 4.83 14.76
C ALA A 18 17.51 5.88 14.45
N ASP A 19 18.68 5.78 15.09
CA ASP A 19 19.72 6.81 15.04
C ASP A 19 20.22 7.08 13.61
N THR A 20 20.33 6.02 12.79
CA THR A 20 20.75 6.12 11.39
C THR A 20 19.78 6.95 10.54
N GLU A 21 18.49 6.91 10.85
CA GLU A 21 17.42 7.62 10.12
C GLU A 21 16.82 8.78 10.91
N ALA A 22 17.51 9.28 11.94
CA ALA A 22 17.04 10.39 12.76
C ALA A 22 16.66 11.62 11.92
N PHE A 23 17.44 11.89 10.88
CA PHE A 23 17.16 12.95 9.92
C PHE A 23 15.84 12.74 9.17
N GLU A 24 15.55 11.51 8.73
CA GLU A 24 14.28 11.21 8.03
C GLU A 24 13.08 11.38 8.98
N PHE A 25 13.19 10.90 10.22
CA PHE A 25 12.13 11.04 11.23
C PHE A 25 11.81 12.51 11.52
N GLN A 26 12.84 13.34 11.66
CA GLN A 26 12.66 14.77 11.89
C GLN A 26 12.02 15.46 10.68
N GLN A 27 12.45 15.15 9.45
CA GLN A 27 11.92 15.80 8.25
C GLN A 27 10.49 15.39 7.90
N ILE A 28 10.16 14.11 8.04
CA ILE A 28 8.85 13.59 7.62
C ILE A 28 7.79 13.77 8.71
N TYR A 29 8.16 13.53 9.97
CA TYR A 29 7.21 13.49 11.09
C TYR A 29 7.46 14.55 12.16
N GLY A 30 8.54 15.32 12.09
CA GLY A 30 8.93 16.24 13.16
C GLY A 30 9.35 15.52 14.44
N LEU A 31 9.78 14.26 14.34
CA LEU A 31 10.15 13.44 15.49
C LEU A 31 11.64 13.49 15.75
N GLU A 32 12.01 13.94 16.95
CA GLU A 32 13.37 13.85 17.45
C GLU A 32 13.70 12.42 17.88
N VAL A 33 14.92 11.97 17.59
CA VAL A 33 15.42 10.67 18.01
C VAL A 33 16.34 10.83 19.20
N ILE A 34 15.99 10.19 20.31
CA ILE A 34 16.79 10.17 21.54
C ILE A 34 17.33 8.75 21.73
N VAL A 35 18.65 8.64 21.85
CA VAL A 35 19.33 7.37 22.13
C VAL A 35 19.28 7.11 23.64
N ILE A 36 18.45 6.15 24.05
CA ILE A 36 18.36 5.70 25.44
C ILE A 36 19.50 4.70 25.71
N PRO A 37 20.33 4.91 26.76
CA PRO A 37 21.41 3.99 27.08
C PRO A 37 20.86 2.62 27.50
N THR A 38 21.65 1.57 27.28
CA THR A 38 21.30 0.22 27.70
C THR A 38 21.38 0.08 29.22
N ASN A 39 20.52 -0.77 29.79
CA ASN A 39 20.51 -1.05 31.24
C ASN A 39 21.84 -1.65 31.74
N LYS A 40 22.47 -2.50 30.93
CA LYS A 40 23.79 -3.08 31.18
C LYS A 40 24.78 -2.62 30.11
N PRO A 41 26.09 -2.55 30.41
CA PRO A 41 27.11 -2.22 29.43
C PRO A 41 27.06 -3.15 28.22
N MET A 42 27.11 -2.60 27.02
CA MET A 42 27.16 -3.36 25.77
C MET A 42 28.61 -3.79 25.51
N ILE A 43 28.90 -5.10 25.62
CA ILE A 43 30.25 -5.67 25.52
C ILE A 43 30.49 -6.53 24.27
N ARG A 44 29.58 -6.49 23.29
CA ARG A 44 29.68 -7.25 22.04
C ARG A 44 30.91 -6.79 21.25
N ASP A 45 31.68 -7.76 20.78
CA ASP A 45 32.84 -7.54 19.92
C ASP A 45 32.39 -7.44 18.45
N ASP A 46 32.25 -6.21 17.94
CA ASP A 46 31.96 -5.94 16.54
C ASP A 46 33.25 -5.91 15.73
N GLN A 47 33.59 -7.04 15.10
CA GLN A 47 34.84 -7.22 14.37
C GLN A 47 34.83 -6.54 13.00
N GLY A 48 36.02 -6.27 12.47
CA GLY A 48 36.19 -5.70 11.13
C GLY A 48 35.56 -6.57 10.04
N ASP A 49 35.17 -5.91 8.95
CA ASP A 49 34.64 -6.59 7.77
C ASP A 49 35.77 -7.31 7.03
N LEU A 50 35.51 -8.53 6.56
CA LEU A 50 36.43 -9.29 5.72
C LEU A 50 35.98 -9.20 4.27
N VAL A 51 36.85 -8.71 3.39
CA VAL A 51 36.56 -8.56 1.96
C VAL A 51 37.39 -9.55 1.14
N PHE A 52 36.71 -10.31 0.29
CA PHE A 52 37.26 -11.33 -0.59
C PHE A 52 37.11 -10.94 -2.06
N LEU A 53 37.93 -11.53 -2.92
CA LEU A 53 37.87 -11.28 -4.35
C LEU A 53 36.64 -11.95 -4.98
N THR A 54 36.36 -13.19 -4.58
CA THR A 54 35.28 -14.02 -5.14
C THR A 54 34.26 -14.42 -4.09
N GLU A 55 33.03 -14.74 -4.51
CA GLU A 55 32.00 -15.29 -3.63
C GLU A 55 32.40 -16.66 -3.06
N GLU A 56 33.12 -17.49 -3.85
CA GLU A 56 33.55 -18.81 -3.41
C GLU A 56 34.49 -18.74 -2.19
N GLU A 57 35.46 -17.83 -2.21
CA GLU A 57 36.38 -17.59 -1.10
C GLU A 57 35.64 -17.05 0.13
N LYS A 58 34.72 -16.10 -0.10
CA LYS A 58 33.85 -15.53 0.95
C LYS A 58 33.10 -16.64 1.69
N TYR A 59 32.41 -17.51 0.95
CA TYR A 59 31.67 -18.61 1.56
C TYR A 59 32.57 -19.67 2.19
N ALA A 60 33.74 -19.95 1.62
CA ALA A 60 34.70 -20.85 2.26
C ALA A 60 35.12 -20.32 3.64
N ALA A 61 35.46 -19.03 3.73
CA ALA A 61 35.85 -18.39 4.98
C ALA A 61 34.70 -18.30 6.01
N ILE A 62 33.46 -18.07 5.55
CA ILE A 62 32.26 -18.12 6.42
C ILE A 62 32.11 -19.51 7.03
N ILE A 63 32.26 -20.56 6.23
CA ILE A 63 32.10 -21.94 6.69
C ILE A 63 33.21 -22.32 7.67
N GLU A 64 34.45 -21.87 7.44
CA GLU A 64 35.56 -22.07 8.38
C GLU A 64 35.31 -21.37 9.73
N ASP A 65 34.80 -20.13 9.73
CA ASP A 65 34.41 -19.44 10.97
C ASP A 65 33.30 -20.20 11.73
N ILE A 66 32.30 -20.71 11.01
CA ILE A 66 31.22 -21.53 11.61
C ILE A 66 31.80 -22.83 12.21
N VAL A 67 32.70 -23.51 11.50
CA VAL A 67 33.34 -24.75 11.98
C VAL A 67 34.10 -24.50 13.27
N ASP A 68 34.89 -23.42 13.34
CA ASP A 68 35.64 -23.04 14.54
C ASP A 68 34.71 -22.72 15.72
N CYS A 69 33.67 -21.91 15.49
CA CYS A 69 32.66 -21.58 16.50
C CYS A 69 31.98 -22.84 17.06
N VAL A 70 31.54 -23.75 16.19
CA VAL A 70 30.91 -25.02 16.59
C VAL A 70 31.89 -25.91 17.35
N GLY A 71 33.17 -25.92 16.95
CA GLY A 71 34.25 -26.61 17.66
C GLY A 71 34.40 -26.13 19.10
N ARG A 72 34.29 -24.82 19.33
CA ARG A 72 34.30 -24.18 20.66
C ARG A 72 32.94 -24.18 21.38
N LYS A 73 31.91 -24.81 20.80
CA LYS A 73 30.51 -24.83 21.29
C LYS A 73 29.84 -23.46 21.35
N GLN A 74 30.33 -22.51 20.56
CA GLN A 74 29.72 -21.20 20.39
C GLN A 74 28.51 -21.29 19.42
N PRO A 75 27.32 -20.78 19.79
CA PRO A 75 26.20 -20.70 18.86
C PRO A 75 26.43 -19.64 17.77
N VAL A 76 25.93 -19.91 16.57
CA VAL A 76 26.10 -19.06 15.40
C VAL A 76 24.77 -18.74 14.73
N LEU A 77 24.53 -17.46 14.47
CA LEU A 77 23.45 -16.96 13.63
C LEU A 77 24.04 -16.39 12.33
N VAL A 78 23.67 -16.97 11.20
CA VAL A 78 24.10 -16.55 9.86
C VAL A 78 22.97 -15.77 9.20
N GLY A 79 23.17 -14.49 8.90
CA GLY A 79 22.22 -13.68 8.15
C GLY A 79 22.61 -13.59 6.67
N THR A 80 21.69 -13.97 5.78
CA THR A 80 21.89 -13.91 4.32
C THR A 80 20.91 -12.95 3.66
N ALA A 81 21.27 -12.36 2.53
CA ALA A 81 20.44 -11.41 1.80
C ALA A 81 19.28 -12.05 0.99
N SER A 82 19.44 -13.31 0.54
CA SER A 82 18.43 -14.02 -0.25
C SER A 82 18.24 -15.46 0.20
N ILE A 83 17.15 -16.08 -0.29
CA ILE A 83 16.86 -17.50 -0.07
C ILE A 83 17.93 -18.36 -0.78
N GLU A 84 18.37 -17.97 -1.99
CA GLU A 84 19.42 -18.72 -2.69
C GLU A 84 20.74 -18.73 -1.90
N SER A 85 21.11 -17.58 -1.31
CA SER A 85 22.28 -17.49 -0.44
C SER A 85 22.13 -18.35 0.82
N SER A 86 20.93 -18.41 1.43
CA SER A 86 20.63 -19.31 2.54
C SER A 86 20.80 -20.79 2.16
N GLU A 87 20.27 -21.20 1.01
CA GLU A 87 20.38 -22.57 0.49
C GLU A 87 21.82 -22.92 0.10
N LEU A 88 22.60 -21.97 -0.42
CA LEU A 88 24.02 -22.15 -0.70
C LEU A 88 24.81 -22.44 0.58
N VAL A 89 24.64 -21.61 1.61
CA VAL A 89 25.31 -21.81 2.91
C VAL A 89 24.89 -23.14 3.53
N SER A 90 23.58 -23.46 3.49
CA SER A 90 23.04 -24.73 3.98
C SER A 90 23.69 -25.94 3.31
N ARG A 91 23.77 -25.96 1.98
CA ARG A 91 24.45 -27.02 1.21
C ARG A 91 25.94 -27.15 1.56
N LEU A 92 26.63 -26.04 1.82
CA LEU A 92 28.04 -26.06 2.21
C LEU A 92 28.23 -26.61 3.63
N LEU A 93 27.34 -26.29 4.57
CA LEU A 93 27.34 -26.86 5.92
C LEU A 93 27.02 -28.35 5.92
N ASP A 94 26.10 -28.81 5.08
CA ASP A 94 25.79 -30.23 4.91
C ASP A 94 27.00 -31.03 4.44
N LYS A 95 27.78 -30.48 3.49
CA LYS A 95 29.04 -31.11 3.03
C LYS A 95 30.05 -31.27 4.18
N LYS A 96 30.06 -30.34 5.13
CA LYS A 96 30.90 -30.39 6.35
C LYS A 96 30.24 -31.15 7.51
N LYS A 97 29.03 -31.70 7.31
CA LYS A 97 28.23 -32.44 8.30
C LYS A 97 27.90 -31.63 9.56
N ILE A 98 27.69 -30.32 9.40
CA ILE A 98 27.27 -29.43 10.49
C ILE A 98 25.74 -29.36 10.50
N LYS A 99 25.14 -29.76 11.62
CA LYS A 99 23.70 -29.62 11.84
C LYS A 99 23.35 -28.13 11.92
N HIS A 100 22.35 -27.72 11.16
CA HIS A 100 21.90 -26.34 11.11
C HIS A 100 20.40 -26.28 10.80
N GLU A 101 19.77 -25.15 11.14
CA GLU A 101 18.37 -24.86 10.85
C GLU A 101 18.25 -23.64 9.95
N VAL A 102 17.29 -23.63 9.01
CA VAL A 102 17.09 -22.55 8.04
C VAL A 102 15.74 -21.88 8.26
N LEU A 103 15.73 -20.55 8.34
CA LEU A 103 14.55 -19.72 8.56
C LEU A 103 14.20 -18.93 7.28
N ASN A 104 13.07 -19.29 6.65
CA ASN A 104 12.65 -18.79 5.34
C ASN A 104 11.40 -17.87 5.36
N ALA A 105 11.02 -17.31 6.52
CA ALA A 105 9.91 -16.37 6.74
C ALA A 105 8.49 -16.87 6.35
N LYS A 106 8.31 -18.15 6.01
CA LYS A 106 7.01 -18.74 5.60
C LYS A 106 6.22 -19.34 6.76
N GLN A 107 6.87 -19.71 7.88
CA GLN A 107 6.23 -20.43 8.99
C GLN A 107 6.57 -19.81 10.35
N HIS A 108 5.87 -18.73 10.71
CA HIS A 108 6.21 -17.92 11.89
C HIS A 108 6.24 -18.70 13.22
N ALA A 109 5.32 -19.65 13.45
CA ALA A 109 5.26 -20.40 14.71
C ALA A 109 6.48 -21.32 14.90
N ARG A 110 6.84 -22.07 13.86
CA ARG A 110 8.01 -22.96 13.87
C ARG A 110 9.32 -22.17 13.91
N GLU A 111 9.38 -21.03 13.23
CA GLU A 111 10.53 -20.13 13.27
C GLU A 111 10.81 -19.61 14.69
N ALA A 112 9.76 -19.27 15.45
CA ALA A 112 9.93 -18.83 16.83
C ALA A 112 10.56 -19.92 17.73
N GLU A 113 10.15 -21.18 17.56
CA GLU A 113 10.74 -22.32 18.28
C GLU A 113 12.23 -22.52 17.93
N ILE A 114 12.56 -22.45 16.64
CA ILE A 114 13.95 -22.57 16.16
C ILE A 114 14.81 -21.43 16.74
N VAL A 115 14.33 -20.19 16.68
CA VAL A 115 15.06 -19.02 17.20
C VAL A 115 15.24 -19.11 18.71
N ALA A 116 14.24 -19.60 19.46
CA ALA A 116 14.35 -19.81 20.90
C ALA A 116 15.45 -20.83 21.27
N GLN A 117 15.75 -21.78 20.39
CA GLN A 117 16.80 -22.79 20.60
C GLN A 117 18.14 -22.42 19.93
N ALA A 118 18.20 -21.33 19.17
CA ALA A 118 19.40 -20.89 18.45
C ALA A 118 20.57 -20.53 19.37
N GLY A 119 20.31 -20.22 20.64
CA GLY A 119 21.35 -19.92 21.64
C GLY A 119 21.98 -21.14 22.31
N ARG A 120 21.60 -22.38 21.94
CA ARG A 120 22.18 -23.60 22.53
C ARG A 120 23.65 -23.81 22.12
N PRO A 121 24.48 -24.48 22.96
CA PRO A 121 25.89 -24.70 22.64
C PRO A 121 26.10 -25.39 21.29
N GLY A 122 26.83 -24.74 20.38
CA GLY A 122 27.14 -25.22 19.03
C GLY A 122 25.95 -25.26 18.05
N ALA A 123 24.84 -24.60 18.36
CA ALA A 123 23.71 -24.46 17.44
C ALA A 123 24.05 -23.51 16.28
N VAL A 124 23.64 -23.84 15.06
CA VAL A 124 23.83 -23.01 13.87
C VAL A 124 22.46 -22.73 13.25
N THR A 125 22.13 -21.46 13.09
CA THR A 125 20.85 -21.01 12.51
C THR A 125 21.14 -20.08 11.34
N ILE A 126 20.53 -20.34 10.19
CA ILE A 126 20.59 -19.50 8.99
C ILE A 126 19.27 -18.73 8.89
N ALA A 127 19.35 -17.41 8.77
CA ALA A 127 18.20 -16.52 8.65
C ALA A 127 18.28 -15.72 7.35
N THR A 128 17.25 -15.82 6.52
CA THR A 128 17.12 -14.96 5.34
C THR A 128 16.59 -13.59 5.75
N ASN A 129 17.35 -12.52 5.48
CA ASN A 129 17.06 -11.11 5.78
C ASN A 129 16.64 -10.84 7.22
N MET A 130 15.34 -10.97 7.49
CA MET A 130 14.68 -10.61 8.75
C MET A 130 13.85 -11.76 9.33
N ALA A 131 14.02 -12.99 8.85
CA ALA A 131 13.37 -14.16 9.43
C ALA A 131 13.74 -14.29 10.93
N GLY A 132 12.75 -14.65 11.77
CA GLY A 132 12.93 -14.68 13.23
C GLY A 132 12.98 -13.31 13.92
N ARG A 133 12.51 -12.22 13.28
CA ARG A 133 12.32 -10.91 13.94
C ARG A 133 11.19 -10.94 14.95
N GLY A 134 11.44 -10.37 16.13
CA GLY A 134 10.50 -10.32 17.25
C GLY A 134 10.78 -11.34 18.35
N THR A 135 11.53 -12.41 18.07
CA THR A 135 11.91 -13.43 19.07
C THR A 135 13.32 -13.19 19.59
N ASP A 136 13.49 -13.32 20.91
CA ASP A 136 14.78 -13.18 21.57
C ASP A 136 15.59 -14.48 21.53
N ILE A 137 16.91 -14.38 21.33
CA ILE A 137 17.81 -15.54 21.34
C ILE A 137 18.41 -15.63 22.74
N VAL A 138 17.91 -16.57 23.53
CA VAL A 138 18.41 -16.80 24.89
C VAL A 138 19.63 -17.72 24.83
N LEU A 139 20.78 -17.25 25.31
CA LEU A 139 21.99 -18.06 25.42
C LEU A 139 21.75 -19.27 26.33
N GLY A 140 22.11 -20.47 25.89
CA GLY A 140 21.80 -21.72 26.59
C GLY A 140 20.47 -22.39 26.19
N GLY A 141 19.63 -21.71 25.40
CA GLY A 141 18.33 -22.17 24.91
C GLY A 141 17.13 -21.55 25.65
N GLY A 142 15.91 -21.75 25.14
CA GLY A 142 14.69 -21.18 25.69
C GLY A 142 14.22 -21.89 26.96
N LEU A 143 14.66 -21.42 28.14
CA LEU A 143 14.26 -22.00 29.45
C LEU A 143 12.73 -22.05 29.62
N GLN A 144 12.02 -20.99 29.22
CA GLN A 144 10.55 -20.93 29.33
C GLN A 144 9.88 -22.01 28.48
N SER A 145 10.38 -22.26 27.27
CA SER A 145 9.86 -23.31 26.39
C SER A 145 10.12 -24.71 26.96
N GLU A 146 11.30 -24.93 27.55
CA GLU A 146 11.63 -26.21 28.21
C GLU A 146 10.76 -26.44 29.45
N LEU A 147 10.48 -25.41 30.25
CA LEU A 147 9.60 -25.50 31.40
C LEU A 147 8.13 -25.71 31.01
N ALA A 148 7.66 -25.05 29.94
CA ALA A 148 6.31 -25.24 29.41
C ALA A 148 6.09 -26.68 28.89
N ALA A 149 7.11 -27.30 28.29
CA ALA A 149 7.04 -28.69 27.82
C ALA A 149 6.89 -29.72 28.96
N LEU A 150 7.22 -29.37 30.21
CA LEU A 150 7.02 -30.24 31.38
C LEU A 150 5.56 -30.29 31.87
N GLY A 151 4.72 -29.32 31.48
CA GLY A 151 3.32 -29.19 31.91
C GLY A 151 3.12 -28.57 33.30
N GLU A 152 1.92 -28.06 33.59
CA GLU A 152 1.61 -27.30 34.83
C GLU A 152 1.71 -28.15 36.11
N GLY A 153 1.59 -29.48 36.00
CA GLY A 153 1.70 -30.43 37.11
C GLY A 153 3.09 -31.00 37.37
N ALA A 154 4.15 -30.46 36.74
CA ALA A 154 5.50 -30.98 36.92
C ALA A 154 6.07 -30.72 38.31
N ASP A 155 6.67 -31.77 38.90
CA ASP A 155 7.35 -31.74 40.21
C ASP A 155 8.42 -30.63 40.25
N ASP A 156 8.50 -29.93 41.38
CA ASP A 156 9.47 -28.84 41.59
C ASP A 156 10.93 -29.31 41.44
N ALA A 157 11.19 -30.60 41.71
CA ALA A 157 12.49 -31.22 41.47
C ALA A 157 12.86 -31.28 39.98
N ALA A 158 11.90 -31.55 39.10
CA ALA A 158 12.12 -31.59 37.65
C ALA A 158 12.38 -30.19 37.08
N LYS A 159 11.64 -29.18 37.56
CA LYS A 159 11.86 -27.77 37.20
C LYS A 159 13.24 -27.28 37.65
N ALA A 160 13.67 -27.67 38.85
CA ALA A 160 14.99 -27.35 39.38
C ALA A 160 16.12 -27.99 38.55
N SER A 161 15.96 -29.25 38.13
CA SER A 161 16.92 -29.93 37.26
C SER A 161 17.08 -29.23 35.92
N VAL A 162 15.98 -28.90 35.23
CA VAL A 162 16.02 -28.20 33.93
C VAL A 162 16.68 -26.83 34.07
N LYS A 163 16.41 -26.11 35.16
CA LYS A 163 17.06 -24.82 35.41
C LYS A 163 18.56 -24.96 35.66
N ALA A 164 18.99 -25.99 36.38
CA ALA A 164 20.41 -26.28 36.61
C ALA A 164 21.12 -26.62 35.29
N ASP A 165 20.54 -27.50 34.48
CA ASP A 165 21.07 -27.88 33.17
C ASP A 165 21.17 -26.67 32.23
N TRP A 166 20.14 -25.81 32.23
CA TRP A 166 20.14 -24.58 31.47
C TRP A 166 21.23 -23.62 31.94
N SER A 167 21.42 -23.45 33.25
CA SER A 167 22.47 -22.59 33.82
C SER A 167 23.86 -23.04 33.37
N GLN A 168 24.11 -24.35 33.36
CA GLN A 168 25.38 -24.91 32.89
C GLN A 168 25.59 -24.64 31.39
N ARG A 169 24.55 -24.81 30.57
CA ARG A 169 24.63 -24.48 29.13
C ARG A 169 24.82 -23.00 28.89
N HIS A 170 24.16 -22.15 29.66
CA HIS A 170 24.25 -20.70 29.57
C HIS A 170 25.68 -20.22 29.88
N GLU A 171 26.27 -20.69 30.98
CA GLU A 171 27.67 -20.39 31.32
C GLU A 171 28.65 -20.92 30.26
N GLN A 172 28.40 -22.12 29.73
CA GLN A 172 29.22 -22.67 28.64
C GLN A 172 29.21 -21.76 27.41
N VAL A 173 28.04 -21.27 27.02
CA VAL A 173 27.90 -20.35 25.87
C VAL A 173 28.57 -19.00 26.14
N LEU A 174 28.40 -18.44 27.33
CA LEU A 174 29.06 -17.18 27.71
C LEU A 174 30.59 -17.31 27.66
N ASN A 175 31.14 -18.40 28.23
CA ASN A 175 32.58 -18.68 28.21
C ASN A 175 33.12 -18.97 26.80
N ALA A 176 32.28 -19.47 25.89
CA ALA A 176 32.61 -19.65 24.49
C ALA A 176 32.60 -18.34 23.67
N GLY A 177 32.27 -17.20 24.29
CA GLY A 177 32.19 -15.88 23.64
C GLY A 177 30.77 -15.45 23.24
N GLY A 178 29.73 -16.13 23.76
CA GLY A 178 28.33 -15.81 23.52
C GLY A 178 27.87 -16.06 22.08
N LEU A 179 26.84 -15.35 21.61
CA LEU A 179 26.32 -15.54 20.25
C LEU A 179 27.24 -14.90 19.20
N ARG A 180 27.69 -15.71 18.23
CA ARG A 180 28.36 -15.23 17.00
C ARG A 180 27.32 -14.89 15.95
N VAL A 181 27.35 -13.66 15.43
CA VAL A 181 26.52 -13.24 14.30
C VAL A 181 27.40 -13.05 13.07
N ILE A 182 27.06 -13.73 11.98
CA ILE A 182 27.75 -13.66 10.70
C ILE A 182 26.82 -13.04 9.68
N GLY A 183 27.19 -11.88 9.12
CA GLY A 183 26.56 -11.35 7.92
C GLY A 183 27.29 -11.88 6.69
N THR A 184 26.61 -12.62 5.81
CA THR A 184 27.27 -13.14 4.61
C THR A 184 27.52 -12.08 3.55
N GLU A 185 26.81 -10.96 3.66
CA GLU A 185 26.83 -9.78 2.80
C GLU A 185 26.40 -8.56 3.64
N ARG A 186 26.61 -7.36 3.10
CA ARG A 186 26.08 -6.11 3.65
C ARG A 186 24.80 -5.71 2.91
N ASN A 187 23.79 -5.27 3.65
CA ASN A 187 22.58 -4.71 3.05
C ASN A 187 22.83 -3.29 2.51
N GLU A 188 21.97 -2.82 1.61
CA GLU A 188 21.97 -1.42 1.19
C GLU A 188 21.72 -0.47 2.36
N SER A 189 20.83 -0.88 3.28
CA SER A 189 20.55 -0.14 4.50
C SER A 189 21.35 -0.68 5.69
N ARG A 190 22.11 0.22 6.31
CA ARG A 190 22.90 -0.04 7.52
C ARG A 190 22.00 -0.42 8.69
N ARG A 191 20.76 0.05 8.71
CA ARG A 191 19.77 -0.33 9.73
C ARG A 191 19.52 -1.83 9.77
N ILE A 192 19.44 -2.50 8.63
CA ILE A 192 19.18 -3.95 8.57
C ILE A 192 20.39 -4.71 9.12
N ASP A 193 21.60 -4.29 8.76
CA ASP A 193 22.83 -4.85 9.32
C ASP A 193 22.92 -4.67 10.84
N ASN A 194 22.58 -3.48 11.34
CA ASN A 194 22.55 -3.21 12.78
C ASN A 194 21.49 -4.04 13.51
N GLN A 195 20.34 -4.32 12.88
CA GLN A 195 19.34 -5.24 13.43
C GLN A 195 19.86 -6.66 13.54
N LEU A 196 20.62 -7.13 12.53
CA LEU A 196 21.26 -8.44 12.56
C LEU A 196 22.32 -8.49 13.67
N ARG A 197 23.20 -7.47 13.78
CA ARG A 197 24.18 -7.34 14.87
C ARG A 197 23.52 -7.35 16.25
N GLY A 198 22.41 -6.62 16.39
CA GLY A 198 21.62 -6.50 17.61
C GLY A 198 20.93 -7.79 18.09
N ARG A 199 21.10 -8.90 17.36
CA ARG A 199 20.74 -10.24 17.86
C ARG A 199 21.72 -10.77 18.90
N SER A 200 22.95 -10.26 18.90
CA SER A 200 24.00 -10.62 19.87
C SER A 200 24.27 -9.48 20.86
N GLY A 201 24.78 -9.82 22.04
CA GLY A 201 25.14 -8.87 23.11
C GLY A 201 23.96 -8.25 23.85
N ARG A 202 22.81 -8.93 23.88
CA ARG A 202 21.60 -8.44 24.56
C ARG A 202 21.80 -8.47 26.08
N GLN A 203 21.27 -7.47 26.79
CA GLN A 203 21.41 -7.34 28.25
C GLN A 203 22.87 -7.49 28.76
N GLY A 204 23.84 -7.01 27.98
CA GLY A 204 25.27 -7.06 28.34
C GLY A 204 25.90 -8.45 28.27
N ASP A 205 25.25 -9.41 27.60
CA ASP A 205 25.82 -10.72 27.34
C ASP A 205 27.07 -10.61 26.45
N ALA A 206 27.96 -11.60 26.57
CA ALA A 206 29.06 -11.77 25.63
C ALA A 206 28.50 -12.05 24.23
N GLY A 207 29.26 -11.65 23.21
CA GLY A 207 28.84 -11.84 21.84
C GLY A 207 29.85 -11.26 20.87
N SER A 208 29.80 -11.71 19.62
CA SER A 208 30.61 -11.12 18.56
C SER A 208 29.86 -11.06 17.23
N THR A 209 30.24 -10.11 16.39
CA THR A 209 29.69 -9.97 15.04
C THR A 209 30.80 -9.82 14.02
N ARG A 210 30.60 -10.37 12.83
CA ARG A 210 31.50 -10.17 11.69
C ARG A 210 30.71 -10.21 10.38
N PHE A 211 31.09 -9.35 9.44
CA PHE A 211 30.52 -9.30 8.10
C PHE A 211 31.56 -9.76 7.08
N TYR A 212 31.09 -10.51 6.12
CA TYR A 212 31.85 -11.03 4.99
C TYR A 212 31.32 -10.36 3.73
N LEU A 213 32.23 -9.94 2.86
CA LEU A 213 31.89 -9.34 1.58
C LEU A 213 32.74 -9.92 0.46
N SER A 214 32.20 -9.91 -0.74
CA SER A 214 32.94 -10.13 -1.98
C SER A 214 32.87 -8.88 -2.85
N LEU A 215 33.90 -8.64 -3.68
CA LEU A 215 33.81 -7.65 -4.76
C LEU A 215 32.69 -7.97 -5.77
N GLN A 216 32.20 -9.22 -5.79
CA GLN A 216 31.10 -9.66 -6.63
C GLN A 216 29.72 -9.40 -6.00
N ASP A 217 29.64 -8.99 -4.73
CA ASP A 217 28.37 -8.73 -4.05
C ASP A 217 27.65 -7.49 -4.62
N ASN A 218 26.32 -7.46 -4.51
CA ASN A 218 25.49 -6.38 -5.09
C ASN A 218 25.91 -4.98 -4.60
N LEU A 219 26.12 -4.81 -3.28
CA LEU A 219 26.56 -3.54 -2.72
C LEU A 219 27.89 -3.09 -3.33
N MET A 220 28.83 -4.03 -3.53
CA MET A 220 30.13 -3.71 -4.13
C MET A 220 30.00 -3.38 -5.61
N ARG A 221 29.11 -4.04 -6.38
CA ARG A 221 28.86 -3.68 -7.79
C ARG A 221 28.31 -2.27 -7.97
N ILE A 222 27.49 -1.79 -7.04
CA ILE A 222 26.92 -0.44 -7.10
C ILE A 222 28.00 0.65 -6.92
N PHE A 223 29.06 0.38 -6.14
CA PHE A 223 30.06 1.40 -5.77
C PHE A 223 31.47 1.18 -6.32
N ALA A 224 31.90 -0.07 -6.45
CA ALA A 224 33.18 -0.41 -7.03
C ALA A 224 33.05 -0.29 -8.55
N SER A 225 33.37 0.90 -9.07
CA SER A 225 33.64 1.05 -10.51
C SER A 225 34.64 -0.03 -10.93
N ASP A 226 34.56 -0.53 -12.17
CA ASP A 226 35.47 -1.54 -12.71
C ASP A 226 36.96 -1.23 -12.44
N ARG A 227 37.28 0.07 -12.34
CA ARG A 227 38.60 0.60 -12.00
C ARG A 227 39.06 0.29 -10.57
N VAL A 228 38.17 0.32 -9.57
CA VAL A 228 38.50 -0.02 -8.17
C VAL A 228 38.74 -1.51 -8.03
N SER A 229 37.88 -2.33 -8.63
CA SER A 229 38.05 -3.79 -8.68
C SER A 229 39.36 -4.18 -9.38
N ALA A 230 39.71 -3.50 -10.48
CA ALA A 230 40.99 -3.71 -11.18
C ALA A 230 42.23 -3.27 -10.37
N ILE A 231 42.12 -2.24 -9.53
CA ILE A 231 43.20 -1.81 -8.64
C ILE A 231 43.41 -2.84 -7.52
N MET A 232 42.32 -3.34 -6.93
CA MET A 232 42.40 -4.37 -5.88
C MET A 232 42.98 -5.69 -6.40
N GLN A 233 42.60 -6.11 -7.62
CA GLN A 233 43.23 -7.26 -8.30
C GLN A 233 44.73 -7.04 -8.58
N LYS A 234 45.13 -5.82 -8.95
CA LYS A 234 46.54 -5.45 -9.18
C LYS A 234 47.37 -5.31 -7.90
N LEU A 235 46.73 -5.10 -6.75
CA LEU A 235 47.40 -5.04 -5.46
C LEU A 235 47.92 -6.41 -4.97
N GLY A 236 47.67 -7.48 -5.72
CA GLY A 236 48.27 -8.79 -5.46
C GLY A 236 47.57 -9.58 -4.36
N MET A 237 46.23 -9.47 -4.24
CA MET A 237 45.47 -10.39 -3.38
C MET A 237 45.69 -11.83 -3.85
N GLU A 238 46.31 -12.65 -3.01
CA GLU A 238 46.44 -14.07 -3.26
C GLU A 238 45.11 -14.79 -2.99
N GLN A 239 44.89 -15.94 -3.65
CA GLN A 239 43.66 -16.70 -3.51
C GLN A 239 43.47 -17.14 -2.06
N GLY A 240 42.37 -16.73 -1.42
CA GLY A 240 42.08 -17.03 -0.01
C GLY A 240 42.58 -16.00 1.02
N GLU A 241 43.24 -14.92 0.62
CA GLU A 241 43.58 -13.81 1.54
C GLU A 241 42.42 -12.81 1.68
N ALA A 242 41.99 -12.58 2.92
CA ALA A 242 40.98 -11.57 3.24
C ALA A 242 41.64 -10.20 3.48
N ILE A 243 41.08 -9.13 2.92
CA ILE A 243 41.46 -7.78 3.34
C ILE A 243 40.72 -7.45 4.63
N GLU A 244 41.46 -7.35 5.73
CA GLU A 244 40.98 -6.78 7.00
C GLU A 244 41.69 -5.44 7.23
N HIS A 245 41.04 -4.32 6.91
CA HIS A 245 41.59 -3.01 7.23
C HIS A 245 40.50 -2.00 7.59
N PRO A 246 40.67 -1.21 8.68
CA PRO A 246 39.69 -0.19 9.11
C PRO A 246 39.25 0.82 8.03
N TRP A 247 40.06 1.10 6.99
CA TRP A 247 39.66 2.02 5.92
C TRP A 247 38.61 1.40 4.99
N VAL A 248 38.63 0.07 4.81
CA VAL A 248 37.68 -0.67 3.98
C VAL A 248 36.30 -0.65 4.63
N THR A 249 36.22 -0.96 5.93
CA THR A 249 34.97 -0.85 6.71
C THR A 249 34.38 0.55 6.60
N LYS A 250 35.19 1.61 6.79
CA LYS A 250 34.73 2.99 6.64
C LYS A 250 34.26 3.33 5.22
N ALA A 251 34.92 2.79 4.19
CA ALA A 251 34.51 3.00 2.80
C ALA A 251 33.15 2.35 2.51
N ILE A 252 32.91 1.13 3.01
CA ILE A 252 31.62 0.43 2.91
C ILE A 252 30.53 1.21 3.65
N GLU A 253 30.79 1.69 4.86
CA GLU A 253 29.82 2.51 5.61
C GLU A 253 29.44 3.80 4.86
N ASN A 254 30.42 4.46 4.22
CA ASN A 254 30.17 5.64 3.42
C ASN A 254 29.37 5.32 2.13
N ALA A 255 29.60 4.15 1.54
CA ALA A 255 28.82 3.66 0.41
C ALA A 255 27.36 3.43 0.81
N GLN A 256 27.10 2.71 1.91
CA GLN A 256 25.73 2.52 2.44
C GLN A 256 25.03 3.85 2.70
N ARG A 257 25.69 4.81 3.35
CA ARG A 257 25.12 6.15 3.59
C ARG A 257 24.73 6.87 2.29
N LYS A 258 25.49 6.69 1.20
CA LYS A 258 25.15 7.25 -0.11
C LYS A 258 23.94 6.56 -0.73
N VAL A 259 23.80 5.23 -0.61
CA VAL A 259 22.58 4.52 -1.06
C VAL A 259 21.37 5.00 -0.28
N GLU A 260 21.49 5.09 1.04
CA GLU A 260 20.42 5.55 1.92
C GLU A 260 20.00 6.97 1.56
N ALA A 261 20.94 7.88 1.34
CA ALA A 261 20.66 9.24 0.88
C ALA A 261 19.96 9.26 -0.49
N HIS A 262 20.42 8.44 -1.45
CA HIS A 262 19.79 8.35 -2.76
C HIS A 262 18.35 7.80 -2.67
N ASN A 263 18.14 6.74 -1.91
CA ASN A 263 16.82 6.17 -1.65
C ASN A 263 15.92 7.15 -0.87
N PHE A 264 16.50 7.98 -0.01
CA PHE A 264 15.79 9.04 0.68
C PHE A 264 15.35 10.15 -0.28
N ASP A 265 16.22 10.60 -1.19
CA ASP A 265 15.88 11.61 -2.20
C ASP A 265 14.74 11.14 -3.11
N ILE A 266 14.76 9.87 -3.54
CA ILE A 266 13.66 9.26 -4.30
C ILE A 266 12.37 9.30 -3.47
N ARG A 267 12.43 8.87 -2.21
CA ARG A 267 11.26 8.87 -1.31
C ARG A 267 10.74 10.27 -1.04
N LYS A 268 11.62 11.26 -0.90
CA LYS A 268 11.26 12.68 -0.75
C LYS A 268 10.52 13.18 -1.98
N HIS A 269 11.00 12.87 -3.19
CA HIS A 269 10.29 13.22 -4.41
C HIS A 269 8.90 12.60 -4.46
N LEU A 270 8.74 11.32 -4.10
CA LEU A 270 7.43 10.66 -4.04
C LEU A 270 6.52 11.31 -3.00
N LEU A 271 7.06 11.67 -1.83
CA LEU A 271 6.32 12.33 -0.75
C LEU A 271 5.78 13.70 -1.19
N GLU A 272 6.54 14.43 -2.01
CA GLU A 272 6.10 15.74 -2.51
C GLU A 272 4.86 15.63 -3.42
N PHE A 273 4.71 14.55 -4.20
CA PHE A 273 3.49 14.29 -4.96
C PHE A 273 2.33 13.93 -4.02
N ASP A 274 2.60 13.08 -3.02
CA ASP A 274 1.60 12.66 -2.04
C ASP A 274 1.13 13.82 -1.15
N ASP A 275 1.99 14.80 -0.87
CA ASP A 275 1.66 16.00 -0.09
C ASP A 275 0.62 16.87 -0.81
N VAL A 276 0.72 17.03 -2.13
CA VAL A 276 -0.28 17.77 -2.93
C VAL A 276 -1.66 17.10 -2.82
N SER A 277 -1.73 15.79 -3.03
CA SER A 277 -2.97 15.02 -2.89
C SER A 277 -3.49 15.04 -1.45
N ASN A 278 -2.59 15.06 -0.45
CA ASN A 278 -2.96 15.14 0.95
C ASN A 278 -3.56 16.49 1.34
N ASP A 279 -3.03 17.58 0.81
CA ASP A 279 -3.56 18.92 1.06
C ASP A 279 -4.96 19.07 0.47
N GLN A 280 -5.19 18.59 -0.76
CA GLN A 280 -6.53 18.52 -1.36
C GLN A 280 -7.49 17.65 -0.55
N ARG A 281 -7.02 16.46 -0.14
CA ARG A 281 -7.82 15.55 0.68
C ARG A 281 -8.24 16.18 2.00
N LYS A 282 -7.36 16.93 2.68
CA LYS A 282 -7.71 17.62 3.93
C LYS A 282 -8.87 18.59 3.73
N VAL A 283 -8.83 19.39 2.66
CA VAL A 283 -9.90 20.35 2.36
C VAL A 283 -11.22 19.64 2.10
N ILE A 284 -11.23 18.63 1.23
CA ILE A 284 -12.44 17.85 0.91
C ILE A 284 -12.99 17.14 2.14
N TYR A 285 -12.12 16.53 2.95
CA TYR A 285 -12.55 15.77 4.12
C TYR A 285 -13.04 16.70 5.22
N GLN A 286 -12.41 17.86 5.40
CA GLN A 286 -12.90 18.89 6.31
C GLN A 286 -14.30 19.36 5.89
N GLN A 287 -14.51 19.72 4.62
CA GLN A 287 -15.83 20.11 4.12
C GLN A 287 -16.85 18.98 4.30
N ARG A 288 -16.46 17.74 3.99
CA ARG A 288 -17.33 16.57 4.15
C ARG A 288 -17.72 16.34 5.61
N ASP A 289 -16.77 16.48 6.54
CA ASP A 289 -17.02 16.34 7.98
C ASP A 289 -17.93 17.46 8.52
N GLU A 290 -17.72 18.70 8.06
CA GLU A 290 -18.59 19.84 8.38
C GLU A 290 -20.02 19.62 7.87
N LEU A 291 -20.19 19.17 6.63
CA LEU A 291 -21.50 18.79 6.07
C LEU A 291 -22.15 17.63 6.81
N MET A 292 -21.38 16.62 7.24
CA MET A 292 -21.91 15.50 8.02
C MET A 292 -22.33 15.91 9.42
N ALA A 293 -21.61 16.83 10.06
CA ALA A 293 -21.90 17.31 11.41
C ALA A 293 -23.07 18.29 11.48
N THR A 294 -23.38 18.98 10.37
CA THR A 294 -24.41 20.01 10.32
C THR A 294 -25.77 19.38 9.93
N ASP A 295 -26.84 19.71 10.66
CA ASP A 295 -28.18 19.19 10.39
C ASP A 295 -28.90 19.96 9.27
N ASP A 296 -28.63 21.26 9.15
CA ASP A 296 -29.22 22.15 8.15
C ASP A 296 -28.13 22.75 7.24
N VAL A 297 -28.23 22.47 5.94
CA VAL A 297 -27.31 22.95 4.90
C VAL A 297 -27.94 24.02 3.99
N SER A 298 -29.11 24.54 4.37
CA SER A 298 -29.90 25.51 3.60
C SER A 298 -29.12 26.75 3.19
N GLU A 299 -28.45 27.40 4.15
CA GLU A 299 -27.64 28.60 3.91
C GLU A 299 -26.48 28.31 2.93
N THR A 300 -25.89 27.12 3.03
CA THR A 300 -24.81 26.70 2.12
C THR A 300 -25.34 26.51 0.71
N ILE A 301 -26.49 25.86 0.55
CA ILE A 301 -27.16 25.68 -0.74
C ILE A 301 -27.61 27.02 -1.33
N GLU A 302 -28.09 27.96 -0.51
CA GLU A 302 -28.48 29.29 -0.99
C GLU A 302 -27.27 30.08 -1.51
N ALA A 303 -26.15 30.08 -0.77
CA ALA A 303 -24.91 30.71 -1.22
C ALA A 303 -24.38 30.07 -2.51
N ILE A 304 -24.29 28.74 -2.57
CA ILE A 304 -23.84 28.01 -3.76
C ILE A 304 -24.75 28.31 -4.96
N ARG A 305 -26.07 28.40 -4.75
CA ARG A 305 -27.03 28.73 -5.81
C ARG A 305 -26.76 30.11 -6.39
N HIS A 306 -26.54 31.10 -5.54
CA HIS A 306 -26.21 32.45 -5.99
C HIS A 306 -24.95 32.44 -6.86
N ASP A 307 -23.87 31.80 -6.39
CA ASP A 307 -22.61 31.69 -7.13
C ASP A 307 -22.80 31.01 -8.49
N VAL A 308 -23.46 29.85 -8.53
CA VAL A 308 -23.66 29.08 -9.77
C VAL A 308 -24.50 29.85 -10.79
N VAL A 309 -25.55 30.54 -10.34
CA VAL A 309 -26.40 31.34 -11.25
C VAL A 309 -25.61 32.54 -11.77
N ALA A 310 -24.89 33.25 -10.90
CA ALA A 310 -24.04 34.37 -11.31
C ALA A 310 -22.99 33.94 -12.34
N ASP A 311 -22.32 32.81 -12.14
CA ASP A 311 -21.31 32.29 -13.06
C ASP A 311 -21.89 31.86 -14.40
N ILE A 312 -23.08 31.26 -14.42
CA ILE A 312 -23.77 30.90 -15.67
C ILE A 312 -24.19 32.16 -16.42
N VAL A 313 -24.81 33.13 -15.73
CA VAL A 313 -25.27 34.38 -16.35
C VAL A 313 -24.08 35.19 -16.89
N ALA A 314 -22.99 35.30 -16.14
CA ALA A 314 -21.79 36.06 -16.52
C ALA A 314 -21.13 35.58 -17.83
N GLN A 315 -21.34 34.32 -18.23
CA GLN A 315 -20.82 33.78 -19.50
C GLN A 315 -21.53 34.35 -20.73
N TYR A 316 -22.80 34.74 -20.60
CA TYR A 316 -23.65 35.23 -21.70
C TYR A 316 -23.99 36.72 -21.55
N ILE A 317 -23.99 37.22 -20.32
CA ILE A 317 -24.25 38.61 -19.94
C ILE A 317 -23.05 39.07 -19.10
N PRO A 318 -21.97 39.58 -19.74
CA PRO A 318 -20.74 39.91 -19.02
C PRO A 318 -20.93 41.09 -18.04
N PRO A 319 -20.23 41.09 -16.90
CA PRO A 319 -20.37 42.16 -15.93
C PRO A 319 -20.00 43.56 -16.44
N GLY A 320 -20.91 44.52 -16.24
CA GLY A 320 -20.77 45.91 -16.68
C GLY A 320 -20.88 46.10 -18.20
N SER A 321 -21.45 45.12 -18.92
CA SER A 321 -21.70 45.20 -20.36
C SER A 321 -22.98 45.98 -20.68
N ILE A 322 -23.09 46.43 -21.93
CA ILE A 322 -24.28 47.10 -22.47
C ILE A 322 -25.21 46.03 -23.04
N ASP A 323 -26.53 46.25 -22.98
CA ASP A 323 -27.59 45.34 -23.44
C ASP A 323 -27.35 44.73 -24.83
N GLU A 324 -26.71 45.47 -25.75
CA GLU A 324 -26.38 44.99 -27.10
C GLU A 324 -25.35 43.85 -27.13
N GLN A 325 -24.58 43.67 -26.05
CA GLN A 325 -23.57 42.63 -25.90
C GLN A 325 -24.14 41.35 -25.26
N TRP A 326 -25.40 41.36 -24.83
CA TRP A 326 -26.01 40.26 -24.11
C TRP A 326 -26.48 39.17 -25.08
N ASP A 327 -26.04 37.93 -24.86
CA ASP A 327 -26.57 36.75 -25.52
C ASP A 327 -27.75 36.17 -24.73
N VAL A 328 -28.89 36.88 -24.78
CA VAL A 328 -30.11 36.47 -24.04
C VAL A 328 -30.60 35.08 -24.45
N PRO A 329 -30.70 34.70 -25.74
CA PRO A 329 -31.12 33.36 -26.14
C PRO A 329 -30.15 32.26 -25.65
N GLY A 330 -28.85 32.54 -25.64
CA GLY A 330 -27.83 31.64 -25.08
C GLY A 330 -28.01 31.46 -23.57
N ALA A 331 -28.24 32.54 -22.83
CA ALA A 331 -28.49 32.51 -21.40
C ALA A 331 -29.77 31.72 -21.05
N GLU A 332 -30.89 31.95 -21.75
CA GLU A 332 -32.15 31.22 -21.54
C GLU A 332 -31.95 29.71 -21.70
N LYS A 333 -31.28 29.31 -22.78
CA LYS A 333 -30.99 27.90 -23.06
C LYS A 333 -30.06 27.29 -22.02
N ALA A 334 -29.01 28.01 -21.61
CA ALA A 334 -28.07 27.52 -20.60
C ALA A 334 -28.75 27.33 -19.23
N LEU A 335 -29.61 28.26 -18.82
CA LEU A 335 -30.39 28.14 -17.59
C LEU A 335 -31.39 26.98 -17.66
N GLU A 336 -32.04 26.78 -18.82
CA GLU A 336 -32.96 25.65 -19.04
C GLU A 336 -32.22 24.31 -18.99
N GLU A 337 -31.07 24.19 -19.64
CA GLU A 337 -30.24 22.98 -19.60
C GLU A 337 -29.69 22.70 -18.19
N ALA A 338 -29.28 23.74 -17.45
CA ALA A 338 -28.72 23.61 -16.12
C ALA A 338 -29.77 23.24 -15.07
N PHE A 339 -30.94 23.91 -15.08
CA PHE A 339 -31.94 23.83 -14.01
C PHE A 339 -33.20 23.05 -14.40
N GLY A 340 -33.38 22.75 -15.69
CA GLY A 340 -34.50 21.96 -16.20
C GLY A 340 -35.82 22.72 -16.30
N GLN A 341 -35.79 24.06 -16.27
CA GLN A 341 -36.98 24.91 -16.40
C GLN A 341 -36.70 26.12 -17.31
N PRO A 342 -37.70 26.57 -18.10
CA PRO A 342 -37.53 27.71 -18.98
C PRO A 342 -37.57 29.01 -18.17
N PHE A 343 -36.57 29.87 -18.38
CA PHE A 343 -36.54 31.25 -17.87
C PHE A 343 -36.76 32.21 -19.05
N PRO A 344 -37.91 32.89 -19.17
CA PRO A 344 -38.20 33.76 -20.31
C PRO A 344 -37.55 35.15 -20.13
N LEU A 345 -36.22 35.20 -20.10
CA LEU A 345 -35.42 36.42 -19.92
C LEU A 345 -35.75 37.47 -20.99
N GLY A 346 -35.92 37.06 -22.25
CA GLY A 346 -36.28 37.98 -23.34
C GLY A 346 -37.62 38.66 -23.10
N GLN A 347 -38.61 37.93 -22.58
CA GLN A 347 -39.90 38.52 -22.23
C GLN A 347 -39.79 39.50 -21.05
N TRP A 348 -38.92 39.22 -20.09
CA TRP A 348 -38.70 40.10 -18.94
C TRP A 348 -38.08 41.42 -19.38
N LEU A 349 -37.06 41.37 -20.24
CA LEU A 349 -36.37 42.55 -20.77
C LEU A 349 -37.24 43.38 -21.73
N GLU A 350 -38.17 42.74 -22.44
CA GLU A 350 -39.17 43.46 -23.26
C GLU A 350 -40.25 44.17 -22.41
N GLN A 351 -40.60 43.60 -21.26
CA GLN A 351 -41.67 44.13 -20.39
C GLN A 351 -41.19 45.21 -19.44
N ASP A 352 -39.93 45.16 -19.03
CA ASP A 352 -39.34 46.05 -18.04
C ASP A 352 -37.97 46.56 -18.50
N HIS A 353 -37.95 47.80 -18.98
CA HIS A 353 -36.75 48.47 -19.45
C HIS A 353 -35.86 49.03 -18.32
N GLU A 354 -36.27 48.89 -17.05
CA GLU A 354 -35.43 49.23 -15.90
C GLU A 354 -34.58 48.04 -15.41
N LEU A 355 -34.79 46.84 -15.98
CA LEU A 355 -33.95 45.67 -15.72
C LEU A 355 -32.55 45.89 -16.27
N HIS A 356 -31.60 46.01 -15.36
CA HIS A 356 -30.18 45.97 -15.64
C HIS A 356 -29.59 44.63 -15.18
N GLU A 357 -28.32 44.38 -15.49
CA GLU A 357 -27.65 43.11 -15.19
C GLU A 357 -27.88 42.61 -13.75
N GLU A 358 -27.60 43.45 -12.74
CA GLU A 358 -27.76 43.08 -11.33
C GLU A 358 -29.21 42.73 -10.96
N THR A 359 -30.20 43.53 -11.41
CA THR A 359 -31.61 43.28 -11.11
C THR A 359 -32.17 42.09 -11.89
N LEU A 360 -31.63 41.80 -13.07
CA LEU A 360 -31.94 40.59 -13.82
C LEU A 360 -31.45 39.34 -13.08
N LEU A 361 -30.21 39.36 -12.57
CA LEU A 361 -29.65 38.28 -11.77
C LEU A 361 -30.49 38.03 -10.50
N GLU A 362 -30.81 39.09 -9.76
CA GLU A 362 -31.68 39.01 -8.58
C GLU A 362 -33.03 38.37 -8.91
N ARG A 363 -33.66 38.79 -10.01
CA ARG A 363 -34.94 38.23 -10.47
C ARG A 363 -34.86 36.74 -10.80
N ILE A 364 -33.79 36.29 -11.45
CA ILE A 364 -33.57 34.85 -11.74
C ILE A 364 -33.45 34.07 -10.43
N ILE A 365 -32.67 34.59 -9.48
CA ILE A 365 -32.46 33.95 -8.18
C ILE A 365 -33.77 33.88 -7.39
N ASP A 366 -34.57 34.95 -7.39
CA ASP A 366 -35.87 34.98 -6.70
C ASP A 366 -36.87 34.00 -7.30
N GLU A 367 -36.91 33.87 -8.63
CA GLU A 367 -37.72 32.86 -9.32
C GLU A 367 -37.27 31.44 -8.92
N MET A 368 -35.96 31.16 -8.88
CA MET A 368 -35.43 29.89 -8.41
C MET A 368 -35.74 29.63 -6.93
N LYS A 369 -35.73 30.66 -6.08
CA LYS A 369 -36.11 30.57 -4.66
C LYS A 369 -37.60 30.22 -4.53
N ALA A 370 -38.47 30.88 -5.28
CA ALA A 370 -39.90 30.61 -5.27
C ALA A 370 -40.21 29.17 -5.72
N GLN A 371 -39.57 28.69 -6.77
CA GLN A 371 -39.71 27.31 -7.25
C GLN A 371 -39.23 26.29 -6.23
N TYR A 372 -38.08 26.56 -5.61
CA TYR A 372 -37.54 25.70 -4.56
C TYR A 372 -38.47 25.67 -3.34
N ALA A 373 -39.02 26.81 -2.91
CA ALA A 373 -39.98 26.87 -1.81
C ALA A 373 -41.27 26.09 -2.11
N ALA A 374 -41.75 26.12 -3.36
CA ALA A 374 -42.89 25.32 -3.78
C ALA A 374 -42.60 23.82 -3.69
N LYS A 375 -41.37 23.40 -4.04
CA LYS A 375 -40.91 22.02 -3.86
C LYS A 375 -40.82 21.66 -2.37
N GLU A 376 -40.19 22.49 -1.56
CA GLU A 376 -40.07 22.26 -0.12
C GLU A 376 -41.45 22.12 0.55
N ALA A 377 -42.44 22.91 0.15
CA ALA A 377 -43.80 22.80 0.64
C ALA A 377 -44.49 21.46 0.29
N GLN A 378 -44.11 20.83 -0.84
CA GLN A 378 -44.65 19.54 -1.26
C GLN A 378 -43.97 18.36 -0.56
N ALA A 379 -42.64 18.39 -0.41
CA ALA A 379 -41.88 17.31 0.23
C ALA A 379 -41.86 17.39 1.76
N GLY A 380 -42.01 18.59 2.32
CA GLY A 380 -41.78 18.87 3.73
C GLY A 380 -40.31 19.26 4.02
N PRO A 381 -40.09 20.18 4.98
CA PRO A 381 -38.77 20.78 5.22
C PRO A 381 -37.72 19.76 5.67
N GLU A 382 -38.06 18.85 6.60
CA GLU A 382 -37.11 17.85 7.11
C GLU A 382 -36.61 16.89 6.03
N GLN A 383 -37.51 16.39 5.18
CA GLN A 383 -37.12 15.54 4.04
C GLN A 383 -36.28 16.31 3.02
N MET A 384 -36.60 17.59 2.79
CA MET A 384 -35.83 18.43 1.88
C MET A 384 -34.40 18.67 2.38
N ARG A 385 -34.20 19.00 3.67
CA ARG A 385 -32.86 19.17 4.25
C ARG A 385 -32.03 17.89 4.18
N HIS A 386 -32.63 16.74 4.49
CA HIS A 386 -31.96 15.44 4.33
C HIS A 386 -31.60 15.13 2.87
N PHE A 387 -32.48 15.47 1.94
CA PHE A 387 -32.23 15.30 0.51
C PHE A 387 -31.06 16.18 0.05
N GLU A 388 -31.04 17.46 0.40
CA GLU A 388 -29.92 18.37 0.06
C GLU A 388 -28.58 17.86 0.58
N LYS A 389 -28.54 17.47 1.87
CA LYS A 389 -27.34 16.91 2.49
C LYS A 389 -26.88 15.62 1.81
N SER A 390 -27.83 14.74 1.46
CA SER A 390 -27.53 13.50 0.73
C SER A 390 -26.98 13.78 -0.67
N VAL A 391 -27.56 14.74 -1.40
CA VAL A 391 -27.10 15.14 -2.74
C VAL A 391 -25.70 15.74 -2.67
N LEU A 392 -25.46 16.69 -1.74
CA LEU A 392 -24.16 17.29 -1.50
C LEU A 392 -23.08 16.23 -1.26
N LEU A 393 -23.32 15.32 -0.31
CA LEU A 393 -22.35 14.27 0.03
C LEU A 393 -22.13 13.30 -1.13
N GLN A 394 -23.19 12.90 -1.84
CA GLN A 394 -23.09 11.97 -2.96
C GLN A 394 -22.33 12.57 -4.14
N VAL A 395 -22.60 13.82 -4.50
CA VAL A 395 -21.91 14.53 -5.58
C VAL A 395 -20.44 14.75 -5.22
N LEU A 396 -20.17 15.22 -3.99
CA LEU A 396 -18.81 15.39 -3.48
C LEU A 396 -18.03 14.06 -3.54
N ASP A 397 -18.59 12.97 -3.01
CA ASP A 397 -17.92 11.67 -2.97
C ASP A 397 -17.70 11.10 -4.39
N HIS A 398 -18.64 11.31 -5.30
CA HIS A 398 -18.53 10.86 -6.69
C HIS A 398 -17.43 11.61 -7.44
N LEU A 399 -17.48 12.94 -7.44
CA LEU A 399 -16.51 13.77 -8.15
C LEU A 399 -15.11 13.68 -7.52
N TRP A 400 -15.01 13.52 -6.19
CA TRP A 400 -13.73 13.27 -5.54
C TRP A 400 -13.09 11.95 -6.00
N LYS A 401 -13.88 10.88 -6.17
CA LYS A 401 -13.38 9.61 -6.72
C LYS A 401 -12.86 9.78 -8.16
N GLU A 402 -13.58 10.53 -9.00
CA GLU A 402 -13.12 10.84 -10.35
C GLU A 402 -11.82 11.66 -10.36
N HIS A 403 -11.73 12.67 -9.47
CA HIS A 403 -10.52 13.48 -9.32
C HIS A 403 -9.32 12.65 -8.88
N LEU A 404 -9.49 11.72 -7.94
CA LEU A 404 -8.41 10.80 -7.54
C LEU A 404 -7.90 9.96 -8.72
N ALA A 405 -8.80 9.43 -9.55
CA ALA A 405 -8.41 8.69 -10.74
C ALA A 405 -7.66 9.59 -11.74
N ALA A 406 -8.15 10.81 -11.97
CA ALA A 406 -7.50 11.77 -12.86
C ALA A 406 -6.10 12.18 -12.36
N MET A 407 -5.93 12.33 -11.04
CA MET A 407 -4.66 12.61 -10.38
C MET A 407 -3.63 11.48 -10.57
N ASP A 408 -4.08 10.21 -10.53
CA ASP A 408 -3.21 9.07 -10.79
C ASP A 408 -2.69 9.07 -12.24
N TYR A 409 -3.57 9.34 -13.22
CA TYR A 409 -3.15 9.48 -14.63
C TYR A 409 -2.20 10.67 -14.83
N LEU A 410 -2.46 11.80 -14.17
CA LEU A 410 -1.57 12.96 -14.20
C LEU A 410 -0.18 12.60 -13.66
N ARG A 411 -0.11 11.90 -12.52
CA ARG A 411 1.15 11.47 -11.90
C ARG A 411 1.98 10.59 -12.83
N GLN A 412 1.36 9.69 -13.59
CA GLN A 412 2.06 8.81 -14.53
C GLN A 412 2.58 9.58 -15.75
N SER A 413 1.79 10.52 -16.28
CA SER A 413 2.10 11.26 -17.51
C SER A 413 3.04 12.44 -17.30
N ILE A 414 3.08 13.06 -16.11
CA ILE A 414 3.81 14.31 -15.88
C ILE A 414 5.32 14.18 -16.09
N ASN A 415 5.88 12.97 -15.93
CA ASN A 415 7.30 12.71 -16.19
C ASN A 415 7.68 12.98 -17.65
N LEU A 416 6.74 12.91 -18.60
CA LEU A 416 6.98 13.27 -19.99
C LEU A 416 7.24 14.78 -20.17
N ARG A 417 6.78 15.63 -19.25
CA ARG A 417 7.07 17.08 -19.29
C ARG A 417 8.56 17.37 -19.04
N ALA A 418 9.29 16.45 -18.40
CA ALA A 418 10.74 16.57 -18.20
C ALA A 418 11.50 16.67 -19.53
N TYR A 419 10.99 16.07 -20.61
CA TYR A 419 11.60 16.16 -21.95
C TYR A 419 11.63 17.60 -22.49
N ALA A 420 10.69 18.45 -22.05
CA ALA A 420 10.66 19.87 -22.40
C ALA A 420 11.46 20.75 -21.43
N GLN A 421 12.34 20.17 -20.60
CA GLN A 421 13.13 20.87 -19.58
C GLN A 421 12.29 21.62 -18.54
N LYS A 422 11.00 21.29 -18.42
CA LYS A 422 10.14 21.79 -17.34
C LYS A 422 10.27 20.90 -16.12
N ASN A 423 10.17 21.48 -14.93
CA ASN A 423 10.21 20.71 -13.68
C ASN A 423 8.88 19.96 -13.49
N PRO A 424 8.84 18.61 -13.56
CA PRO A 424 7.59 17.85 -13.48
C PRO A 424 6.81 18.09 -12.19
N LYS A 425 7.50 18.34 -11.07
CA LYS A 425 6.87 18.61 -9.78
C LYS A 425 6.03 19.89 -9.80
N GLN A 426 6.59 20.96 -10.36
CA GLN A 426 5.90 22.25 -10.41
C GLN A 426 4.72 22.18 -11.37
N GLU A 427 4.88 21.51 -12.51
CA GLU A 427 3.79 21.29 -13.47
C GLU A 427 2.69 20.41 -12.86
N TYR A 428 3.05 19.32 -12.16
CA TYR A 428 2.09 18.49 -11.41
C TYR A 428 1.30 19.33 -10.42
N LYS A 429 1.97 20.12 -9.58
CA LYS A 429 1.30 20.95 -8.58
C LYS A 429 0.35 21.98 -9.21
N ARG A 430 0.75 22.59 -10.33
CA ARG A 430 -0.09 23.56 -11.05
C ARG A 430 -1.32 22.89 -11.66
N GLU A 431 -1.13 21.86 -12.49
CA GLU A 431 -2.23 21.16 -13.17
C GLU A 431 -3.16 20.48 -12.15
N SER A 432 -2.61 19.89 -11.10
CA SER A 432 -3.37 19.32 -9.97
C SER A 432 -4.24 20.36 -9.26
N PHE A 433 -3.72 21.58 -9.04
CA PHE A 433 -4.49 22.66 -8.42
C PHE A 433 -5.58 23.19 -9.35
N GLU A 434 -5.29 23.37 -10.65
CA GLU A 434 -6.29 23.76 -11.65
C GLU A 434 -7.43 22.73 -11.74
N MET A 435 -7.11 21.43 -11.78
CA MET A 435 -8.10 20.35 -11.73
C MET A 435 -8.92 20.38 -10.44
N PHE A 436 -8.28 20.67 -9.29
CA PHE A 436 -8.97 20.76 -8.01
C PHE A 436 -9.91 21.95 -7.92
N GLN A 437 -9.54 23.12 -8.45
CA GLN A 437 -10.45 24.26 -8.57
C GLN A 437 -11.65 23.90 -9.47
N GLY A 438 -11.39 23.27 -10.62
CA GLY A 438 -12.45 22.78 -11.50
C GLY A 438 -13.38 21.76 -10.81
N LEU A 439 -12.84 20.89 -9.96
CA LEU A 439 -13.63 19.97 -9.13
C LEU A 439 -14.57 20.73 -8.19
N LEU A 440 -14.07 21.73 -7.46
CA LEU A 440 -14.87 22.49 -6.49
C LEU A 440 -16.03 23.22 -7.17
N GLU A 441 -15.78 23.86 -8.31
CA GLU A 441 -16.84 24.52 -9.07
C GLU A 441 -17.83 23.51 -9.65
N ARG A 442 -17.35 22.37 -10.15
CA ARG A 442 -18.24 21.32 -10.65
C ARG A 442 -19.12 20.71 -9.56
N ILE A 443 -18.62 20.56 -8.34
CA ILE A 443 -19.44 20.14 -7.19
C ILE A 443 -20.60 21.13 -7.00
N LYS A 444 -20.33 22.44 -7.01
CA LYS A 444 -21.38 23.46 -6.88
C LYS A 444 -22.44 23.34 -7.99
N THR A 445 -22.00 23.32 -9.25
CA THR A 445 -22.91 23.24 -10.41
C THR A 445 -23.75 21.97 -10.40
N ASP A 446 -23.14 20.80 -10.14
CA ASP A 446 -23.83 19.51 -10.16
C ASP A 446 -24.84 19.41 -9.00
N VAL A 447 -24.50 19.91 -7.80
CA VAL A 447 -25.42 19.94 -6.66
C VAL A 447 -26.66 20.78 -6.96
N ILE A 448 -26.47 22.03 -7.41
CA ILE A 448 -27.61 22.90 -7.73
C ILE A 448 -28.41 22.37 -8.91
N GLY A 449 -27.75 21.81 -9.93
CA GLY A 449 -28.42 21.16 -11.05
C GLY A 449 -29.32 20.00 -10.63
N VAL A 450 -28.83 19.11 -9.75
CA VAL A 450 -29.62 17.98 -9.22
C VAL A 450 -30.80 18.48 -8.38
N ILE A 451 -30.59 19.45 -7.49
CA ILE A 451 -31.65 20.03 -6.65
C ILE A 451 -32.69 20.76 -7.50
N ALA A 452 -32.27 21.51 -8.52
CA ALA A 452 -33.16 22.23 -9.42
C ALA A 452 -34.00 21.30 -10.30
N LYS A 453 -33.43 20.16 -10.73
CA LYS A 453 -34.12 19.18 -11.59
C LYS A 453 -34.98 18.16 -10.83
N VAL A 454 -34.85 18.08 -9.50
CA VAL A 454 -35.63 17.10 -8.72
C VAL A 454 -37.12 17.34 -8.91
N GLN A 455 -37.85 16.27 -9.24
CA GLN A 455 -39.31 16.26 -9.27
C GLN A 455 -39.78 15.53 -8.02
N ILE A 456 -40.48 16.25 -7.13
CA ILE A 456 -41.12 15.64 -5.98
C ILE A 456 -42.37 14.95 -6.49
N ARG A 457 -42.34 13.62 -6.45
CA ARG A 457 -43.49 12.79 -6.80
C ARG A 457 -44.28 12.51 -5.53
N SER A 458 -45.61 12.56 -5.63
CA SER A 458 -46.47 12.23 -4.50
C SER A 458 -46.34 10.74 -4.15
N ASN A 459 -46.62 10.37 -2.91
CA ASN A 459 -46.63 8.95 -2.49
C ASN A 459 -47.56 8.09 -3.36
N GLU A 460 -48.64 8.66 -3.89
CA GLU A 460 -49.57 7.97 -4.80
C GLU A 460 -48.91 7.61 -6.14
N GLU A 461 -48.07 8.49 -6.70
CA GLU A 461 -47.32 8.23 -7.93
C GLU A 461 -46.21 7.19 -7.72
N ILE A 462 -45.58 7.17 -6.54
CA ILE A 462 -44.59 6.16 -6.16
C ILE A 462 -45.27 4.78 -6.02
N GLU A 463 -46.42 4.70 -5.36
CA GLU A 463 -47.22 3.47 -5.25
C GLU A 463 -47.74 2.99 -6.62
N GLU A 464 -48.09 3.90 -7.54
CA GLU A 464 -48.51 3.56 -8.90
C GLU A 464 -47.35 2.95 -9.71
N ILE A 465 -46.14 3.51 -9.59
CA ILE A 465 -44.94 2.98 -10.24
C ILE A 465 -44.50 1.65 -9.61
N GLU A 466 -44.59 1.49 -8.29
CA GLU A 466 -44.36 0.20 -7.62
C GLU A 466 -45.39 -0.84 -8.03
N ARG A 467 -46.67 -0.46 -8.19
CA ARG A 467 -47.72 -1.33 -8.76
C ARG A 467 -47.39 -1.71 -10.19
N GLN A 468 -46.93 -0.77 -11.02
CA GLN A 468 -46.50 -1.06 -12.39
C GLN A 468 -45.25 -1.95 -12.42
N ARG A 469 -44.25 -1.72 -11.57
CA ARG A 469 -43.06 -2.58 -11.44
C ARG A 469 -43.42 -3.99 -10.96
N ARG A 470 -44.33 -4.12 -9.99
CA ARG A 470 -44.87 -5.42 -9.54
C ARG A 470 -45.69 -6.11 -10.63
N ALA A 471 -46.42 -5.36 -11.45
CA ALA A 471 -47.17 -5.90 -12.58
C ALA A 471 -46.26 -6.36 -13.74
N PHE A 472 -45.08 -5.76 -13.89
CA PHE A 472 -44.07 -6.12 -14.91
C PHE A 472 -43.01 -7.13 -14.43
N GLN A 473 -43.08 -7.64 -13.20
CA GLN A 473 -42.27 -8.80 -12.81
C GLN A 473 -42.83 -10.07 -13.48
N PRO A 474 -42.07 -10.77 -14.35
CA PRO A 474 -42.48 -12.08 -14.81
C PRO A 474 -42.50 -13.03 -13.61
N MET A 475 -43.70 -13.51 -13.27
CA MET A 475 -43.95 -14.56 -12.29
C MET A 475 -43.10 -15.79 -12.66
N THR A 476 -41.93 -15.92 -12.04
CA THR A 476 -41.16 -17.14 -12.05
C THR A 476 -41.89 -18.10 -11.13
N PHE A 477 -42.61 -19.06 -11.72
CA PHE A 477 -43.16 -20.20 -11.01
C PHE A 477 -41.99 -21.07 -10.53
N GLU A 478 -41.44 -20.77 -9.36
CA GLU A 478 -40.65 -21.73 -8.62
C GLU A 478 -41.58 -22.81 -8.10
N HIS A 479 -41.52 -23.99 -8.72
CA HIS A 479 -42.14 -25.19 -8.18
C HIS A 479 -41.58 -25.46 -6.78
N ALA A 480 -42.44 -25.33 -5.78
CA ALA A 480 -42.20 -25.76 -4.42
C ALA A 480 -41.73 -27.22 -4.41
N ARG A 481 -40.43 -27.42 -4.19
CA ARG A 481 -39.89 -28.71 -3.79
C ARG A 481 -39.66 -28.65 -2.29
N ALA A 482 -40.43 -29.49 -1.61
CA ALA A 482 -40.47 -29.65 -0.17
C ALA A 482 -39.08 -29.84 0.45
N GLU A 483 -38.87 -29.03 1.48
CA GLU A 483 -38.08 -29.15 2.70
C GLU A 483 -37.41 -30.50 2.98
N GLY A 484 -36.13 -30.44 3.34
CA GLY A 484 -35.36 -31.56 3.90
C GLY A 484 -33.91 -31.21 4.18
N MET A 485 -33.68 -30.35 5.17
CA MET A 485 -32.44 -30.14 5.96
C MET A 485 -31.08 -30.49 5.33
N ALA A 486 -30.35 -29.46 4.92
CA ALA A 486 -28.89 -29.43 5.01
C ALA A 486 -28.46 -28.03 5.42
N ALA A 487 -28.57 -27.75 6.73
CA ALA A 487 -27.91 -26.62 7.35
C ALA A 487 -26.47 -27.05 7.67
N ALA A 488 -25.50 -26.50 6.96
CA ALA A 488 -24.25 -25.97 7.49
C ALA A 488 -23.32 -25.61 6.32
N GLU A 489 -22.61 -24.50 6.50
CA GLU A 489 -21.45 -24.06 5.71
C GLU A 489 -21.74 -23.29 4.42
N ALA A 490 -21.89 -21.96 4.57
CA ALA A 490 -21.06 -21.00 3.84
C ALA A 490 -21.27 -19.59 4.43
N ASN A 491 -20.42 -19.23 5.38
CA ASN A 491 -20.14 -17.83 5.70
C ASN A 491 -18.62 -17.67 5.67
N ALA A 492 -18.09 -17.27 4.51
CA ALA A 492 -16.71 -16.82 4.36
C ALA A 492 -16.58 -15.97 3.08
N GLY A 493 -16.56 -14.65 3.28
CA GLY A 493 -15.63 -13.71 2.67
C GLY A 493 -15.59 -13.63 1.15
N ALA A 494 -16.16 -12.55 0.63
CA ALA A 494 -15.71 -11.95 -0.62
C ALA A 494 -15.10 -10.59 -0.28
N GLU A 495 -13.80 -10.42 -0.54
CA GLU A 495 -13.26 -9.17 -1.06
C GLU A 495 -11.83 -9.32 -1.64
N PHE A 496 -11.66 -8.73 -2.82
CA PHE A 496 -10.45 -8.35 -3.59
C PHE A 496 -9.47 -9.44 -4.07
N GLY A 497 -9.06 -9.52 -5.34
CA GLY A 497 -9.26 -8.68 -6.52
C GLY A 497 -8.20 -9.03 -7.57
N ALA A 498 -8.39 -8.53 -8.80
CA ALA A 498 -7.42 -8.24 -9.87
C ALA A 498 -7.80 -8.88 -11.21
N GLY A 499 -8.24 -8.02 -12.13
CA GLY A 499 -8.23 -8.29 -13.55
C GLY A 499 -6.86 -7.99 -14.14
N ASP A 500 -6.57 -8.68 -15.24
CA ASP A 500 -5.70 -8.20 -16.32
C ASP A 500 -6.58 -8.02 -17.55
N SER A 501 -6.43 -6.90 -18.22
CA SER A 501 -7.00 -6.64 -19.54
C SER A 501 -5.98 -5.91 -20.38
N GLU A 502 -5.67 -6.47 -21.55
CA GLU A 502 -5.47 -5.80 -22.85
C GLU A 502 -5.31 -6.87 -23.95
N PRO A 503 -5.50 -6.60 -25.26
CA PRO A 503 -6.36 -5.61 -25.92
C PRO A 503 -7.22 -6.19 -27.08
N GLN A 504 -8.19 -5.38 -27.53
CA GLN A 504 -8.91 -5.32 -28.82
C GLN A 504 -8.85 -6.49 -29.84
N GLY A 505 -10.03 -6.99 -30.23
CA GLY A 505 -10.24 -7.77 -31.46
C GLY A 505 -11.73 -8.10 -31.69
N GLU A 506 -12.22 -7.71 -32.88
CA GLU A 506 -13.49 -7.98 -33.59
C GLU A 506 -14.59 -8.87 -32.94
N ALA A 507 -15.85 -8.42 -33.06
CA ALA A 507 -17.04 -9.18 -32.68
C ALA A 507 -17.09 -10.54 -33.40
N PRO A 508 -17.28 -11.67 -32.69
CA PRO A 508 -17.28 -12.97 -33.34
C PRO A 508 -18.63 -13.23 -34.02
N GLU A 509 -18.64 -13.36 -35.34
CA GLU A 509 -19.77 -13.96 -36.06
C GLU A 509 -19.91 -15.44 -35.65
N THR A 510 -21.14 -15.85 -35.37
CA THR A 510 -21.45 -17.22 -34.96
C THR A 510 -21.38 -18.15 -36.18
N PHE A 511 -20.38 -19.04 -36.19
CA PHE A 511 -20.22 -20.05 -37.24
C PHE A 511 -21.38 -21.06 -37.22
N VAL A 512 -22.25 -21.01 -38.23
CA VAL A 512 -23.27 -22.04 -38.48
C VAL A 512 -22.61 -23.21 -39.21
N ARG A 513 -22.52 -24.37 -38.55
CA ARG A 513 -22.00 -25.60 -39.17
C ARG A 513 -22.95 -26.10 -40.26
N GLU A 514 -22.43 -26.31 -41.47
CA GLU A 514 -23.19 -26.90 -42.59
C GLU A 514 -23.54 -28.40 -42.38
N GLU A 515 -22.78 -29.11 -41.53
CA GLU A 515 -22.97 -30.54 -41.32
C GLU A 515 -23.67 -30.89 -40.00
N ARG A 516 -24.61 -31.85 -40.07
CA ARG A 516 -25.35 -32.37 -38.92
C ARG A 516 -24.40 -33.01 -37.90
N LYS A 517 -24.49 -32.58 -36.64
CA LYS A 517 -23.76 -33.15 -35.51
C LYS A 517 -24.17 -34.62 -35.30
N VAL A 518 -23.30 -35.55 -35.69
CA VAL A 518 -23.52 -36.99 -35.50
C VAL A 518 -23.44 -37.34 -34.02
N GLY A 519 -24.47 -38.00 -33.51
CA GLY A 519 -24.57 -38.40 -32.10
C GLY A 519 -23.57 -39.50 -31.73
N ARG A 520 -23.09 -39.49 -30.48
CA ARG A 520 -22.04 -40.43 -29.99
C ARG A 520 -22.39 -41.93 -30.18
N ASN A 521 -23.68 -42.26 -30.25
CA ASN A 521 -24.19 -43.63 -30.45
C ASN A 521 -24.75 -43.90 -31.86
N GLU A 522 -24.75 -42.92 -32.77
CA GLU A 522 -25.18 -43.09 -34.17
C GLU A 522 -24.13 -43.88 -34.98
N PRO A 523 -24.53 -44.56 -36.08
CA PRO A 523 -23.59 -45.21 -36.98
C PRO A 523 -22.60 -44.21 -37.55
N CYS A 524 -21.32 -44.58 -37.57
CA CYS A 524 -20.26 -43.69 -38.00
C CYS A 524 -20.34 -43.43 -39.52
N PRO A 525 -20.23 -42.16 -39.98
CA PRO A 525 -20.40 -41.79 -41.39
C PRO A 525 -19.34 -42.37 -42.34
N CYS A 526 -18.27 -42.99 -41.83
CA CYS A 526 -17.26 -43.66 -42.64
C CYS A 526 -17.70 -45.03 -43.21
N GLY A 527 -18.96 -45.45 -43.01
CA GLY A 527 -19.49 -46.70 -43.54
C GLY A 527 -18.99 -47.98 -42.83
N SER A 528 -18.28 -47.85 -41.71
CA SER A 528 -17.66 -48.97 -40.99
C SER A 528 -18.65 -49.88 -40.22
N GLY A 529 -19.94 -49.55 -40.20
CA GLY A 529 -20.97 -50.27 -39.45
C GLY A 529 -20.88 -50.15 -37.91
N LYS A 530 -19.89 -49.43 -37.37
CA LYS A 530 -19.68 -49.22 -35.93
C LYS A 530 -20.28 -47.90 -35.45
N LYS A 531 -20.67 -47.81 -34.16
CA LYS A 531 -21.11 -46.55 -33.52
C LYS A 531 -19.97 -45.52 -33.48
N TYR A 532 -20.28 -44.23 -33.62
CA TYR A 532 -19.28 -43.15 -33.70
C TYR A 532 -18.23 -43.19 -32.58
N LYS A 533 -18.64 -43.41 -31.32
CA LYS A 533 -17.72 -43.53 -30.16
C LYS A 533 -16.69 -44.66 -30.23
N HIS A 534 -16.90 -45.66 -31.07
CA HIS A 534 -16.00 -46.81 -31.25
C HIS A 534 -15.23 -46.75 -32.58
N CYS A 535 -15.36 -45.64 -33.33
CA CYS A 535 -14.64 -45.38 -34.56
C CYS A 535 -14.01 -43.98 -34.50
N HIS A 536 -14.46 -43.00 -35.28
CA HIS A 536 -13.90 -41.65 -35.33
C HIS A 536 -14.06 -40.84 -34.02
N GLY A 537 -14.96 -41.25 -33.13
CA GLY A 537 -15.11 -40.66 -31.80
C GLY A 537 -14.35 -41.40 -30.69
N LYS A 538 -13.44 -42.32 -31.04
CA LYS A 538 -12.61 -43.02 -30.06
C LYS A 538 -11.44 -42.11 -29.65
N LEU A 539 -11.47 -41.61 -28.43
CA LEU A 539 -10.32 -40.92 -27.81
C LEU A 539 -9.27 -42.01 -27.53
N SER A 540 -8.11 -41.88 -28.16
CA SER A 540 -6.90 -42.69 -27.88
C SER A 540 -6.21 -42.22 -26.62
#